data_AF-A0A2V8GD76-F1
#
_entry.id   AF-A0A2V8GD76-F1
#
_cell.length_a   1.000
_cell.length_b   1.000
_cell.length_c   1.000
_cell.angle_alpha   90.00
_cell.angle_beta   90.00
_cell.angle_gamma   90.00
#
_symmetry.space_group_name_H-M   'P 1'
#
loop_
_entity.id
_entity.type
_entity.pdbx_description
1 polymer ?
#
loop_
_entity_poly.entity_id
_entity_poly.type
_entity_poly.pdbx_seq_one_letter_code
_entity_poly.pdbx_strand_id
1 'polypeptide(L)'
;MDDGRAPAARARRGVASRALKKEDGRPTVSTRRVEKRRRLSRARRRGTRGRRAFGRRTRSAGAAFQRLVDIMAQLRGPRGCPWDREQTLASLRGFVLEETHEVLDAIDRGDHDALRGEIGDLLFEGVFLAQICADEGHFTVADSLNAITGKLIRRHPHVFDPQGRPLRTPGQVVQQWEQIKAKEQTDAGQRRAILAGVPKTLPALLRAHEIGTRVAAVGFDWPAAAQVVDKIEEEVAELRRAATREGAARIEEEMGDLLFAIANLARKLGIEPESALRKANEKFTKRFTEVEERFHAEGRSVHDATLDEMEMQWSAVKKTI
;
A
#
# COMPACT_ATOMS: atom_id res chain seq x y z
N MET A 1 43.32 68.05 2.54
CA MET A 1 43.53 67.44 1.20
C MET A 1 44.38 66.22 1.44
N ASP A 2 43.87 65.04 1.05
CA ASP A 2 44.60 63.74 0.96
C ASP A 2 45.25 63.22 2.27
N ASP A 3 45.42 61.93 2.53
CA ASP A 3 44.94 60.67 1.97
C ASP A 3 45.33 59.57 3.00
N GLY A 4 44.83 58.35 2.87
CA GLY A 4 45.64 57.17 3.25
C GLY A 4 45.47 56.49 4.64
N ARG A 5 44.42 55.68 4.76
CA ARG A 5 44.46 54.19 4.92
C ARG A 5 45.27 53.52 6.07
N ALA A 6 44.56 52.72 6.89
CA ALA A 6 44.98 51.37 7.31
C ALA A 6 43.75 50.46 7.57
N PRO A 7 43.78 49.14 7.26
CA PRO A 7 42.57 48.31 7.14
C PRO A 7 42.33 47.38 8.33
N ALA A 8 41.05 47.10 8.63
CA ALA A 8 40.63 46.08 9.59
C ALA A 8 40.14 44.82 8.86
N ALA A 9 40.62 43.67 9.35
CA ALA A 9 40.42 42.34 8.82
C ALA A 9 38.99 41.81 9.02
N ARG A 10 38.49 41.03 8.04
CA ARG A 10 37.53 39.96 8.31
C ARG A 10 37.76 38.79 7.36
N ALA A 11 38.25 37.70 7.94
CA ALA A 11 38.36 36.40 7.32
C ALA A 11 36.96 35.78 7.14
N ARG A 12 36.64 35.29 5.94
CA ARG A 12 35.86 34.05 5.76
C ARG A 12 36.39 33.27 4.56
N ARG A 13 36.68 32.01 4.86
CA ARG A 13 37.31 30.99 4.04
C ARG A 13 36.42 30.63 2.85
N GLY A 14 37.03 30.59 1.66
CA GLY A 14 36.50 29.82 0.55
C GLY A 14 36.63 28.33 0.85
N VAL A 15 35.53 27.60 0.67
CA VAL A 15 35.58 26.16 0.42
C VAL A 15 35.01 25.97 -0.97
N ALA A 16 35.90 25.57 -1.87
CA ALA A 16 35.61 25.19 -3.23
C ALA A 16 34.51 24.12 -3.26
N SER A 17 33.48 24.37 -4.06
CA SER A 17 32.51 23.35 -4.46
C SER A 17 33.25 22.29 -5.27
N ARG A 18 33.61 21.19 -4.60
CA ARG A 18 34.21 20.04 -5.23
C ARG A 18 33.12 19.32 -6.00
N ALA A 19 33.11 19.52 -7.31
CA ALA A 19 32.38 18.71 -8.27
C ALA A 19 32.65 17.22 -7.98
N LEU A 20 31.63 16.52 -7.48
CA LEU A 20 31.63 15.07 -7.48
C LEU A 20 31.39 14.64 -8.93
N LYS A 21 32.48 14.13 -9.52
CA LYS A 21 32.51 13.46 -10.82
C LYS A 21 31.46 12.35 -10.86
N LYS A 22 30.82 12.24 -12.02
CA LYS A 22 30.04 11.08 -12.48
C LYS A 22 30.77 9.78 -12.13
N GLU A 23 30.12 8.93 -11.34
CA GLU A 23 30.32 7.48 -11.38
C GLU A 23 29.01 6.84 -11.81
N ASP A 24 29.07 6.23 -12.99
CA ASP A 24 28.21 5.21 -13.59
C ASP A 24 26.68 5.35 -13.45
N GLY A 25 26.09 5.98 -14.47
CA GLY A 25 24.68 5.88 -14.81
C GLY A 25 24.26 4.48 -15.26
N ARG A 26 24.27 3.50 -14.34
CA ARG A 26 23.59 2.22 -14.53
C ARG A 26 22.30 2.22 -13.72
N PRO A 27 21.13 2.06 -14.35
CA PRO A 27 19.88 1.88 -13.63
C PRO A 27 19.98 0.65 -12.71
N THR A 28 19.51 0.78 -11.46
CA THR A 28 19.41 -0.34 -10.51
C THR A 28 18.50 -1.42 -11.07
N VAL A 29 18.81 -2.69 -10.82
CA VAL A 29 18.17 -3.86 -11.48
C VAL A 29 16.63 -3.89 -11.31
N SER A 30 16.10 -3.31 -10.23
CA SER A 30 14.65 -3.09 -10.00
C SER A 30 14.00 -2.31 -11.15
N THR A 31 14.60 -1.18 -11.57
CA THR A 31 14.06 -0.34 -12.66
C THR A 31 14.03 -1.05 -14.01
N ARG A 32 14.96 -1.99 -14.27
CA ARG A 32 15.04 -2.74 -15.53
C ARG A 32 13.94 -3.78 -15.70
N ARG A 33 13.38 -4.32 -14.60
CA ARG A 33 12.27 -5.28 -14.66
C ARG A 33 10.92 -4.56 -14.75
N VAL A 34 10.78 -3.42 -14.06
CA VAL A 34 9.62 -2.50 -14.15
C VAL A 34 9.46 -1.96 -15.59
N GLU A 35 10.55 -1.53 -16.24
CA GLU A 35 10.49 -1.09 -17.64
C GLU A 35 10.20 -2.23 -18.63
N LYS A 36 10.69 -3.45 -18.37
CA LYS A 36 10.46 -4.61 -19.25
C LYS A 36 9.03 -5.16 -19.13
N ARG A 37 8.42 -5.13 -17.93
CA ARG A 37 7.00 -5.48 -17.69
C ARG A 37 6.05 -4.40 -18.26
N ARG A 38 6.35 -3.10 -18.09
CA ARG A 38 5.57 -1.99 -18.70
C ARG A 38 5.57 -2.01 -20.23
N ARG A 39 6.66 -2.46 -20.88
CA ARG A 39 6.70 -2.61 -22.34
C ARG A 39 5.83 -3.77 -22.86
N LEU A 40 5.66 -4.83 -22.08
CA LEU A 40 4.80 -5.96 -22.44
C LEU A 40 3.31 -5.66 -22.26
N SER A 41 2.94 -4.79 -21.30
CA SER A 41 1.56 -4.32 -21.12
C SER A 41 1.15 -3.28 -22.18
N ARG A 42 2.04 -2.36 -22.57
CA ARG A 42 1.76 -1.37 -23.64
C ARG A 42 1.69 -1.98 -25.05
N ALA A 43 2.43 -3.05 -25.33
CA ALA A 43 2.41 -3.72 -26.64
C ALA A 43 1.09 -4.45 -26.97
N ARG A 44 0.15 -4.59 -26.02
CA ARG A 44 -1.13 -5.30 -26.23
C ARG A 44 -2.33 -4.40 -26.60
N ARG A 45 -2.13 -3.09 -26.77
CA ARG A 45 -3.22 -2.15 -27.16
C ARG A 45 -3.52 -2.06 -28.67
N ARG A 46 -2.95 -2.93 -29.51
CA ARG A 46 -3.33 -3.02 -30.93
C ARG A 46 -3.64 -4.47 -31.32
N GLY A 47 -4.93 -4.80 -31.37
CA GLY A 47 -5.38 -6.11 -31.82
C GLY A 47 -6.83 -6.45 -31.46
N THR A 48 -7.80 -5.66 -31.92
CA THR A 48 -9.21 -6.11 -31.99
C THR A 48 -9.40 -6.97 -33.24
N ARG A 49 -9.53 -8.30 -33.06
CA ARG A 49 -10.46 -9.19 -33.78
C ARG A 49 -10.18 -10.66 -33.46
N GLY A 50 -11.25 -11.38 -33.10
CA GLY A 50 -11.28 -12.84 -33.11
C GLY A 50 -11.73 -13.46 -31.80
N ARG A 51 -13.04 -13.53 -31.57
CA ARG A 51 -13.62 -14.57 -30.70
C ARG A 51 -13.26 -15.92 -31.32
N ARG A 52 -12.18 -16.53 -30.86
CA ARG A 52 -11.91 -17.96 -31.07
C ARG A 52 -12.36 -18.71 -29.84
N ALA A 53 -13.21 -19.70 -30.08
CA ALA A 53 -13.79 -20.61 -29.10
C ALA A 53 -12.73 -21.09 -28.09
N PHE A 54 -13.07 -21.01 -26.79
CA PHE A 54 -12.33 -21.59 -25.67
C PHE A 54 -12.42 -23.13 -25.73
N GLY A 55 -11.81 -23.71 -26.76
CA GLY A 55 -11.60 -25.14 -26.92
C GLY A 55 -10.18 -25.53 -26.53
N ARG A 56 -9.89 -25.52 -25.23
CA ARG A 56 -8.72 -26.22 -24.64
C ARG A 56 -9.15 -26.68 -23.26
N ARG A 57 -9.12 -28.00 -23.02
CA ARG A 57 -9.43 -28.66 -21.74
C ARG A 57 -9.00 -27.78 -20.56
N THR A 58 -9.97 -27.17 -19.89
CA THR A 58 -9.71 -26.32 -18.73
C THR A 58 -9.19 -27.23 -17.63
N ARG A 59 -7.86 -27.21 -17.41
CA ARG A 59 -7.25 -27.87 -16.25
C ARG A 59 -7.85 -27.20 -15.00
N SER A 60 -8.26 -27.99 -14.00
CA SER A 60 -8.86 -27.48 -12.76
C SER A 60 -7.96 -26.42 -12.10
N ALA A 61 -8.54 -25.56 -11.26
CA ALA A 61 -7.76 -24.56 -10.51
C ALA A 61 -6.59 -25.20 -9.74
N GLY A 62 -6.83 -26.36 -9.11
CA GLY A 62 -5.78 -27.14 -8.45
C GLY A 62 -4.68 -27.59 -9.42
N ALA A 63 -5.02 -28.12 -10.59
CA ALA A 63 -4.04 -28.50 -11.60
C ALA A 63 -3.32 -27.30 -12.23
N ALA A 64 -3.91 -26.10 -12.22
CA ALA A 64 -3.24 -24.88 -12.63
C ALA A 64 -2.25 -24.38 -11.59
N PHE A 65 -2.65 -24.39 -10.32
CA PHE A 65 -1.80 -24.02 -9.20
C PHE A 65 -0.62 -24.98 -9.05
N GLN A 66 -0.84 -26.30 -9.17
CA GLN A 66 0.25 -27.27 -9.11
C GLN A 66 1.33 -26.99 -10.16
N ARG A 67 0.95 -26.61 -11.39
CA ARG A 67 1.94 -26.25 -12.42
C ARG A 67 2.76 -25.02 -12.04
N LEU A 68 2.17 -24.04 -11.35
CA LEU A 68 2.90 -22.87 -10.87
C LEU A 68 3.95 -23.30 -9.82
N VAL A 69 3.56 -24.19 -8.91
CA VAL A 69 4.48 -24.78 -7.91
C VAL A 69 5.61 -25.54 -8.60
N ASP A 70 5.30 -26.39 -9.57
CA ASP A 70 6.30 -27.18 -10.31
C ASP A 70 7.29 -26.26 -11.07
N ILE A 71 6.79 -25.19 -11.69
CA ILE A 71 7.61 -24.19 -12.36
C ILE A 71 8.55 -23.51 -11.36
N MET A 72 8.05 -23.11 -10.18
CA MET A 72 8.88 -22.46 -9.16
C MET A 72 9.99 -23.38 -8.65
N ALA A 73 9.66 -24.64 -8.37
CA ALA A 73 10.63 -25.66 -7.99
C ALA A 73 11.70 -25.84 -9.08
N GLN A 74 11.30 -25.85 -10.36
CA GLN A 74 12.25 -25.93 -11.47
C GLN A 74 13.14 -24.67 -11.58
N LEU A 75 12.57 -23.48 -11.39
CA LEU A 75 13.30 -22.21 -11.43
C LEU A 75 14.35 -22.10 -10.32
N ARG A 76 14.08 -22.67 -9.13
CA ARG A 76 15.02 -22.68 -8.00
C ARG A 76 15.88 -23.94 -7.89
N GLY A 77 15.59 -24.96 -8.68
CA GLY A 77 16.37 -26.19 -8.71
C GLY A 77 17.82 -26.00 -9.19
N PRO A 78 18.68 -27.03 -9.11
CA PRO A 78 20.11 -26.91 -9.42
C PRO A 78 20.44 -26.40 -10.82
N ARG A 79 19.56 -26.67 -11.80
CA ARG A 79 19.65 -26.18 -13.20
C ARG A 79 18.70 -25.02 -13.50
N GLY A 80 18.17 -24.41 -12.44
CA GLY A 80 17.21 -23.33 -12.52
C GLY A 80 17.83 -21.98 -12.86
N CYS A 81 17.02 -20.94 -12.77
CA CYS A 81 17.43 -19.57 -13.03
C CYS A 81 18.34 -19.05 -11.90
N PRO A 82 19.53 -18.52 -12.22
CA PRO A 82 20.44 -17.98 -11.19
C PRO A 82 19.81 -16.89 -10.34
N TRP A 83 19.01 -16.01 -10.96
CA TRP A 83 18.32 -14.93 -10.25
C TRP A 83 17.24 -15.46 -9.30
N ASP A 84 16.48 -16.48 -9.70
CA ASP A 84 15.45 -17.04 -8.83
C ASP A 84 16.07 -17.78 -7.64
N ARG A 85 17.23 -18.43 -7.84
CA ARG A 85 17.98 -19.14 -6.79
C ARG A 85 18.63 -18.23 -5.75
N GLU A 86 19.12 -17.06 -6.15
CA GLU A 86 19.77 -16.11 -5.22
C GLU A 86 18.77 -15.36 -4.33
N GLN A 87 17.45 -15.41 -4.63
CA GLN A 87 16.45 -14.72 -3.83
C GLN A 87 16.31 -15.32 -2.43
N THR A 88 16.04 -14.43 -1.48
CA THR A 88 15.78 -14.71 -0.06
C THR A 88 14.43 -14.13 0.34
N LEU A 89 13.87 -14.55 1.48
CA LEU A 89 12.65 -13.93 2.02
C LEU A 89 12.78 -12.41 2.19
N ALA A 90 13.98 -11.92 2.51
CA ALA A 90 14.24 -10.50 2.67
C ALA A 90 14.24 -9.75 1.33
N SER A 91 14.83 -10.32 0.27
CA SER A 91 14.87 -9.67 -1.05
C SER A 91 13.49 -9.63 -1.72
N LEU A 92 12.59 -10.58 -1.39
CA LEU A 92 11.25 -10.64 -1.96
C LEU A 92 10.23 -9.64 -1.35
N ARG A 93 10.55 -9.00 -0.21
CA ARG A 93 9.61 -8.08 0.47
C ARG A 93 9.08 -6.96 -0.43
N GLY A 94 9.98 -6.37 -1.23
CA GLY A 94 9.61 -5.29 -2.15
C GLY A 94 8.65 -5.74 -3.24
N PHE A 95 8.86 -6.94 -3.78
CA PHE A 95 8.00 -7.51 -4.82
C PHE A 95 6.60 -7.82 -4.28
N VAL A 96 6.49 -8.44 -3.09
CA VAL A 96 5.19 -8.67 -2.45
C VAL A 96 4.39 -7.38 -2.28
N LEU A 97 5.07 -6.30 -1.88
CA LEU A 97 4.43 -4.99 -1.72
C LEU A 97 4.01 -4.41 -3.07
N GLU A 98 4.88 -4.47 -4.08
CA GLU A 98 4.61 -4.01 -5.45
C GLU A 98 3.38 -4.73 -6.03
N GLU A 99 3.37 -6.05 -6.05
CA GLU A 99 2.26 -6.84 -6.61
C GLU A 99 0.94 -6.62 -5.82
N THR A 100 1.03 -6.38 -4.50
CA THR A 100 -0.14 -5.97 -3.72
C THR A 100 -0.70 -4.64 -4.20
N HIS A 101 0.17 -3.66 -4.48
CA HIS A 101 -0.26 -2.35 -4.96
C HIS A 101 -0.76 -2.36 -6.41
N GLU A 102 -0.19 -3.20 -7.28
CA GLU A 102 -0.69 -3.38 -8.67
C GLU A 102 -2.09 -4.02 -8.67
N VAL A 103 -2.37 -4.99 -7.78
CA VAL A 103 -3.72 -5.51 -7.57
C VAL A 103 -4.69 -4.40 -7.14
N LEU A 104 -4.28 -3.55 -6.18
CA LEU A 104 -5.10 -2.43 -5.72
C LEU A 104 -5.38 -1.41 -6.82
N ASP A 105 -4.37 -1.07 -7.63
CA ASP A 105 -4.51 -0.19 -8.78
C ASP A 105 -5.48 -0.76 -9.82
N ALA A 106 -5.35 -2.05 -10.15
CA ALA A 106 -6.27 -2.71 -11.09
C ALA A 106 -7.72 -2.72 -10.59
N ILE A 107 -7.94 -2.90 -9.28
CA ILE A 107 -9.26 -2.78 -8.64
C ILE A 107 -9.78 -1.33 -8.76
N ASP A 108 -8.98 -0.34 -8.39
CA ASP A 108 -9.37 1.07 -8.40
C ASP A 108 -9.68 1.57 -9.82
N ARG A 109 -8.99 1.05 -10.84
CA ARG A 109 -9.26 1.34 -12.27
C ARG A 109 -10.41 0.52 -12.88
N GLY A 110 -10.93 -0.49 -12.17
CA GLY A 110 -11.93 -1.42 -12.72
C GLY A 110 -11.42 -2.24 -13.91
N ASP A 111 -10.10 -2.43 -14.02
CA ASP A 111 -9.45 -3.10 -15.14
C ASP A 111 -9.33 -4.61 -14.88
N HIS A 112 -10.36 -5.36 -15.27
CA HIS A 112 -10.43 -6.81 -15.02
C HIS A 112 -9.34 -7.61 -15.76
N ASP A 113 -8.86 -7.13 -16.91
CA ASP A 113 -7.82 -7.82 -17.66
C ASP A 113 -6.46 -7.68 -16.98
N ALA A 114 -6.14 -6.47 -16.47
CA ALA A 114 -4.98 -6.25 -15.62
C ALA A 114 -5.11 -7.03 -14.31
N LEU A 115 -6.25 -6.94 -13.62
CA LEU A 115 -6.49 -7.61 -12.33
C LEU A 115 -6.24 -9.11 -12.40
N ARG A 116 -6.64 -9.78 -13.49
CA ARG A 116 -6.35 -11.21 -13.70
C ARG A 116 -4.85 -11.49 -13.70
N GLY A 117 -4.05 -10.61 -14.31
CA GLY A 117 -2.59 -10.69 -14.33
C GLY A 117 -2.00 -10.51 -12.94
N GLU A 118 -2.37 -9.41 -12.27
CA GLU A 118 -1.79 -9.05 -10.96
C GLU A 118 -2.17 -10.05 -9.85
N ILE A 119 -3.36 -10.65 -9.89
CA ILE A 119 -3.71 -11.78 -9.00
C ILE A 119 -2.76 -12.96 -9.23
N GLY A 120 -2.37 -13.22 -10.47
CA GLY A 120 -1.42 -14.27 -10.82
C GLY A 120 -0.02 -13.98 -10.29
N ASP A 121 0.47 -12.75 -10.43
CA ASP A 121 1.77 -12.33 -9.90
C ASP A 121 1.78 -12.37 -8.35
N LEU A 122 0.71 -11.91 -7.67
CA LEU A 122 0.59 -12.02 -6.22
C LEU A 122 0.58 -13.48 -5.73
N LEU A 123 -0.10 -14.39 -6.44
CA LEU A 123 -0.06 -15.83 -6.15
C LEU A 123 1.34 -16.41 -6.39
N PHE A 124 2.04 -15.97 -7.43
CA PHE A 124 3.41 -16.36 -7.72
C PHE A 124 4.35 -15.96 -6.58
N GLU A 125 4.28 -14.73 -6.07
CA GLU A 125 5.10 -14.29 -4.93
C GLU A 125 4.84 -15.15 -3.68
N GLY A 126 3.59 -15.53 -3.42
CA GLY A 126 3.25 -16.47 -2.34
C GLY A 126 3.87 -17.86 -2.52
N VAL A 127 3.85 -18.39 -3.75
CA VAL A 127 4.51 -19.67 -4.09
C VAL A 127 6.03 -19.55 -3.97
N PHE A 128 6.62 -18.43 -4.36
CA PHE A 128 8.06 -18.18 -4.27
C PHE A 128 8.53 -18.20 -2.81
N LEU A 129 7.87 -17.43 -1.94
CA LEU A 129 8.18 -17.42 -0.50
C LEU A 129 8.09 -18.82 0.09
N ALA A 130 7.03 -19.57 -0.23
CA ALA A 130 6.86 -20.94 0.24
C ALA A 130 7.92 -21.89 -0.32
N GLN A 131 8.40 -21.70 -1.56
CA GLN A 131 9.48 -22.48 -2.14
C GLN A 131 10.81 -22.23 -1.39
N ILE A 132 11.12 -20.98 -1.03
CA ILE A 132 12.31 -20.66 -0.22
C ILE A 132 12.23 -21.37 1.14
N CYS A 133 11.08 -21.29 1.82
CA CYS A 133 10.87 -22.01 3.08
C CYS A 133 10.97 -23.53 2.93
N ALA A 134 10.52 -24.08 1.80
CA ALA A 134 10.64 -25.51 1.51
C ALA A 134 12.09 -25.93 1.25
N ASP A 135 12.86 -25.11 0.53
CA ASP A 135 14.30 -25.33 0.29
C ASP A 135 15.09 -25.42 1.61
N GLU A 136 14.64 -24.69 2.64
CA GLU A 136 15.22 -24.65 4.00
C GLU A 136 14.61 -25.69 4.96
N GLY A 137 13.67 -26.52 4.50
CA GLY A 137 13.04 -27.57 5.30
C GLY A 137 12.03 -27.08 6.35
N HIS A 138 11.50 -25.86 6.20
CA HIS A 138 10.53 -25.27 7.15
C HIS A 138 9.09 -25.69 6.87
N PHE A 139 8.54 -25.32 5.71
CA PHE A 139 7.18 -25.67 5.30
C PHE A 139 7.02 -25.54 3.78
N THR A 140 5.97 -26.16 3.25
CA THR A 140 5.60 -26.10 1.83
C THR A 140 4.39 -25.19 1.60
N VAL A 141 4.15 -24.84 0.33
CA VAL A 141 2.92 -24.12 -0.03
C VAL A 141 1.65 -24.90 0.33
N ALA A 142 1.71 -26.24 0.31
CA ALA A 142 0.58 -27.08 0.73
C ALA A 142 0.28 -26.90 2.23
N ASP A 143 1.29 -26.78 3.08
CA ASP A 143 1.11 -26.51 4.51
C ASP A 143 0.44 -25.15 4.73
N SER A 144 0.83 -24.14 3.96
CA SER A 144 0.20 -22.81 3.98
C SER A 144 -1.29 -22.87 3.59
N LEU A 145 -1.61 -23.62 2.52
CA LEU A 145 -2.99 -23.83 2.06
C LEU A 145 -3.83 -24.60 3.09
N ASN A 146 -3.27 -25.64 3.71
CA ASN A 146 -3.94 -26.39 4.77
C ASN A 146 -4.20 -25.53 6.00
N ALA A 147 -3.22 -24.70 6.39
CA ALA A 147 -3.34 -23.79 7.52
C ALA A 147 -4.46 -22.76 7.33
N ILE A 148 -4.54 -22.11 6.16
CA ILE A 148 -5.62 -21.15 5.88
C ILE A 148 -6.98 -21.85 5.72
N THR A 149 -7.03 -23.01 5.07
CA THR A 149 -8.27 -23.78 4.88
C THR A 149 -8.86 -24.21 6.22
N GLY A 150 -8.06 -24.83 7.09
CA GLY A 150 -8.50 -25.22 8.43
C GLY A 150 -8.94 -24.01 9.27
N LYS A 151 -8.23 -22.89 9.18
CA LYS A 151 -8.61 -21.63 9.85
C LYS A 151 -9.96 -21.08 9.35
N LEU A 152 -10.18 -21.07 8.05
CA LEU A 152 -11.44 -20.60 7.45
C LEU A 152 -12.60 -21.49 7.87
N ILE A 153 -12.46 -22.81 7.82
CA ILE A 153 -13.49 -23.76 8.28
C ILE A 153 -13.84 -23.51 9.75
N ARG A 154 -12.84 -23.45 10.63
CA ARG A 154 -13.06 -23.21 12.08
C ARG A 154 -13.72 -21.86 12.39
N ARG A 155 -13.42 -20.82 11.61
CA ARG A 155 -13.98 -19.47 11.81
C ARG A 155 -15.35 -19.27 11.15
N HIS A 156 -15.82 -20.25 10.36
CA HIS A 156 -17.12 -20.24 9.70
C HIS A 156 -17.97 -21.48 10.07
N PRO A 157 -18.21 -21.76 11.37
CA PRO A 157 -19.08 -22.86 11.76
C PRO A 157 -20.49 -22.70 11.18
N HIS A 158 -21.00 -21.46 11.06
CA HIS A 158 -22.28 -21.17 10.40
C HIS A 158 -22.36 -21.58 8.91
N VAL A 159 -21.23 -21.90 8.27
CA VAL A 159 -21.17 -22.41 6.88
C VAL A 159 -20.81 -23.89 6.82
N PHE A 160 -19.81 -24.32 7.61
CA PHE A 160 -19.19 -25.64 7.48
C PHE A 160 -19.56 -26.63 8.58
N ASP A 161 -20.17 -26.19 9.68
CA ASP A 161 -20.72 -27.08 10.69
C ASP A 161 -22.21 -27.33 10.41
N PRO A 162 -22.64 -28.57 10.14
CA PRO A 162 -24.07 -28.89 9.98
C PRO A 162 -24.93 -28.51 11.18
N GLN A 163 -24.35 -28.39 12.38
CA GLN A 163 -25.03 -27.92 13.60
C GLN A 163 -24.81 -26.42 13.87
N GLY A 164 -24.09 -25.73 12.98
CA GLY A 164 -23.80 -24.30 13.11
C GLY A 164 -25.06 -23.45 13.05
N ARG A 165 -25.15 -22.47 13.96
CA ARG A 165 -26.24 -21.48 13.93
C ARG A 165 -26.11 -20.61 12.67
N PRO A 166 -27.15 -20.46 11.83
CA PRO A 166 -27.10 -19.56 10.70
C PRO A 166 -27.02 -18.11 11.17
N LEU A 167 -26.14 -17.34 10.54
CA LEU A 167 -26.00 -15.90 10.75
C LEU A 167 -26.70 -15.16 9.61
N ARG A 168 -27.37 -14.05 9.93
CA ARG A 168 -28.23 -13.31 9.00
C ARG A 168 -27.64 -11.96 8.56
N THR A 169 -26.64 -11.44 9.28
CA THR A 169 -26.04 -10.15 8.99
C THR A 169 -24.51 -10.20 9.01
N PRO A 170 -23.81 -9.34 8.23
CA PRO A 170 -22.36 -9.21 8.30
C PRO A 170 -21.86 -8.89 9.72
N GLY A 171 -22.59 -8.06 10.46
CA GLY A 171 -22.24 -7.71 11.84
C GLY A 171 -22.20 -8.92 12.79
N GLN A 172 -23.12 -9.87 12.61
CA GLN A 172 -23.11 -11.13 13.37
C GLN A 172 -21.89 -11.99 13.03
N VAL A 173 -21.49 -12.03 11.75
CA VAL A 173 -20.29 -12.77 11.30
C VAL A 173 -19.03 -12.19 11.92
N VAL A 174 -18.88 -10.86 11.89
CA VAL A 174 -17.74 -10.15 12.49
C VAL A 174 -17.66 -10.42 13.99
N GLN A 175 -18.78 -10.32 14.72
CA GLN A 175 -18.81 -10.60 16.15
C GLN A 175 -18.36 -12.04 16.46
N GLN A 176 -18.84 -13.01 15.69
CA GLN A 176 -18.45 -14.42 15.86
C GLN A 176 -16.95 -14.62 15.56
N TRP A 177 -16.41 -14.00 14.50
CA TRP A 177 -14.98 -14.08 14.19
C TRP A 177 -14.12 -13.54 15.33
N GLU A 178 -14.47 -12.40 15.90
CA GLU A 178 -13.71 -11.82 17.02
C GLU A 178 -13.77 -12.72 18.27
N GLN A 179 -14.93 -13.32 18.56
CA GLN A 179 -15.05 -14.31 19.65
C GLN A 179 -14.16 -15.55 19.42
N ILE A 180 -14.17 -16.11 18.21
CA ILE A 180 -13.36 -17.29 17.87
C ILE A 180 -11.87 -16.94 17.92
N LYS A 181 -11.46 -15.79 17.35
CA LYS A 181 -10.07 -15.29 17.43
C LYS A 181 -9.61 -15.14 18.87
N ALA A 182 -10.45 -14.55 19.72
CA ALA A 182 -10.14 -14.32 21.12
C ALA A 182 -9.99 -15.63 21.91
N LYS A 183 -10.73 -16.68 21.52
CA LYS A 183 -10.58 -18.04 22.07
C LYS A 183 -9.29 -18.70 21.58
N GLU A 184 -9.00 -18.66 20.27
CA GLU A 184 -7.77 -19.22 19.69
C GLU A 184 -6.50 -18.65 20.33
N GLN A 185 -6.48 -17.34 20.64
CA GLN A 185 -5.35 -16.71 21.35
C GLN A 185 -5.19 -17.24 22.77
N THR A 186 -6.29 -17.44 23.49
CA THR A 186 -6.29 -18.01 24.85
C THR A 186 -5.79 -19.45 24.83
N ASP A 187 -6.30 -20.27 23.90
CA ASP A 187 -5.90 -21.67 23.75
C ASP A 187 -4.41 -21.82 23.37
N ALA A 188 -3.85 -20.85 22.65
CA ALA A 188 -2.43 -20.79 22.29
C ALA A 188 -1.51 -20.26 23.41
N GLY A 189 -2.03 -20.03 24.62
CA GLY A 189 -1.27 -19.52 25.76
C GLY A 189 -0.75 -18.08 25.58
N GLN A 190 -1.27 -17.35 24.59
CA GLN A 190 -0.86 -15.97 24.33
C GLN A 190 -1.58 -15.03 25.29
N ARG A 191 -0.85 -14.10 25.92
CA ARG A 191 -1.47 -13.00 26.66
C ARG A 191 -2.37 -12.20 25.71
N ARG A 192 -3.63 -12.00 26.08
CA ARG A 192 -4.56 -11.11 25.35
C ARG A 192 -4.05 -9.68 25.43
N ALA A 193 -3.24 -9.28 24.45
CA ALA A 193 -2.99 -7.87 24.18
C ALA A 193 -3.95 -7.43 23.08
N ILE A 194 -4.76 -6.41 23.37
CA ILE A 194 -5.79 -5.88 22.46
C ILE A 194 -5.20 -5.55 21.08
N LEU A 195 -3.97 -5.03 21.06
CA LEU A 195 -3.27 -4.62 19.83
C LEU A 195 -2.35 -5.72 19.25
N ALA A 196 -2.31 -6.93 19.83
CA ALA A 196 -1.46 -8.01 19.34
C ALA A 196 -1.88 -8.46 17.94
N GLY A 197 -0.95 -8.38 16.99
CA GLY A 197 -1.19 -8.78 15.61
C GLY A 197 -1.70 -7.65 14.71
N VAL A 198 -1.62 -6.38 15.10
CA VAL A 198 -1.61 -5.26 14.13
C VAL A 198 -0.20 -5.20 13.55
N PRO A 199 0.02 -5.52 12.26
CA PRO A 199 1.36 -5.49 11.68
C PRO A 199 1.95 -4.07 11.74
N LYS A 200 3.21 -3.97 12.17
CA LYS A 200 3.94 -2.69 12.18
C LYS A 200 4.25 -2.17 10.77
N THR A 201 4.20 -3.06 9.78
CA THR A 201 4.50 -2.78 8.37
C THR A 201 3.28 -2.26 7.59
N LEU A 202 2.10 -2.18 8.21
CA LEU A 202 0.94 -1.56 7.56
C LEU A 202 1.23 -0.08 7.31
N PRO A 203 0.70 0.49 6.20
CA PRO A 203 0.62 1.94 6.02
C PRO A 203 0.00 2.61 7.25
N ALA A 204 0.49 3.80 7.60
CA ALA A 204 0.22 4.40 8.89
C ALA A 204 -1.27 4.67 9.14
N LEU A 205 -2.03 5.11 8.14
CA LEU A 205 -3.47 5.37 8.28
C LEU A 205 -4.27 4.08 8.41
N LEU A 206 -3.95 3.06 7.61
CA LEU A 206 -4.55 1.73 7.76
C LEU A 206 -4.21 1.11 9.13
N ARG A 207 -2.98 1.31 9.61
CA ARG A 207 -2.56 0.86 10.94
C ARG A 207 -3.34 1.57 12.05
N ALA A 208 -3.53 2.89 11.95
CA ALA A 208 -4.33 3.67 12.89
C ALA A 208 -5.80 3.21 12.89
N HIS A 209 -6.35 2.94 11.69
CA HIS A 209 -7.69 2.36 11.53
C HIS A 209 -7.83 1.00 12.22
N GLU A 210 -6.88 0.08 12.02
CA GLU A 210 -6.86 -1.24 12.67
C GLU A 210 -6.74 -1.15 14.20
N ILE A 211 -5.89 -0.24 14.70
CA ILE A 211 -5.78 0.05 16.14
C ILE A 211 -7.12 0.52 16.68
N GLY A 212 -7.73 1.52 16.03
CA GLY A 212 -9.04 2.07 16.40
C GLY A 212 -10.14 1.01 16.43
N THR A 213 -10.17 0.13 15.43
CA THR A 213 -11.14 -0.98 15.35
C THR A 213 -11.00 -1.96 16.51
N ARG A 214 -9.77 -2.27 16.94
CA ARG A 214 -9.53 -3.22 18.04
C ARG A 214 -9.85 -2.66 19.41
N VAL A 215 -9.51 -1.40 19.67
CA VAL A 215 -9.86 -0.75 20.94
C VAL A 215 -11.38 -0.52 21.04
N ALA A 216 -12.03 -0.21 19.92
CA ALA A 216 -13.48 -0.11 19.86
C ALA A 216 -14.20 -1.43 20.19
N ALA A 217 -13.63 -2.57 19.78
CA ALA A 217 -14.20 -3.89 20.06
C ALA A 217 -14.27 -4.23 21.57
N VAL A 218 -13.46 -3.57 22.42
CA VAL A 218 -13.52 -3.71 23.88
C VAL A 218 -14.28 -2.57 24.56
N GLY A 219 -14.98 -1.74 23.80
CA GLY A 219 -15.79 -0.63 24.29
C GLY A 219 -15.06 0.70 24.45
N PHE A 220 -13.77 0.78 24.06
CA PHE A 220 -13.04 2.05 24.04
C PHE A 220 -13.28 2.74 22.68
N ASP A 221 -14.39 3.46 22.58
CA ASP A 221 -14.80 4.13 21.35
C ASP A 221 -15.65 5.39 21.61
N TRP A 222 -15.63 6.32 20.67
CA TRP A 222 -16.55 7.46 20.66
C TRP A 222 -17.98 7.00 20.38
N PRO A 223 -19.01 7.59 21.02
CA PRO A 223 -20.40 7.19 20.80
C PRO A 223 -20.89 7.46 19.37
N ALA A 224 -20.53 8.60 18.78
CA ALA A 224 -20.89 8.97 17.42
C ALA A 224 -19.74 9.70 16.70
N ALA A 225 -19.91 9.92 15.40
CA ALA A 225 -18.92 10.60 14.57
C ALA A 225 -18.70 12.06 14.97
N ALA A 226 -19.73 12.75 15.49
CA ALA A 226 -19.65 14.15 15.91
C ALA A 226 -18.57 14.37 16.97
N GLN A 227 -18.48 13.49 17.97
CA GLN A 227 -17.44 13.59 19.02
C GLN A 227 -16.02 13.37 18.48
N VAL A 228 -15.88 12.65 17.36
CA VAL A 228 -14.57 12.52 16.71
C VAL A 228 -14.22 13.81 15.96
N VAL A 229 -15.21 14.49 15.38
CA VAL A 229 -15.02 15.82 14.78
C VAL A 229 -14.61 16.84 15.84
N ASP A 230 -15.27 16.85 17.00
CA ASP A 230 -14.88 17.72 18.13
C ASP A 230 -13.40 17.48 18.52
N LYS A 231 -12.97 16.21 18.57
CA LYS A 231 -11.56 15.87 18.84
C LYS A 231 -10.64 16.34 17.73
N ILE A 232 -11.03 16.24 16.45
CA ILE A 232 -10.23 16.79 15.34
C ILE A 232 -10.05 18.31 15.47
N GLU A 233 -11.08 19.04 15.88
CA GLU A 233 -10.98 20.48 16.11
C GLU A 233 -10.04 20.82 17.27
N GLU A 234 -10.05 20.01 18.33
CA GLU A 234 -9.10 20.08 19.44
C GLU A 234 -7.65 19.87 18.96
N GLU A 235 -7.37 18.79 18.23
CA GLU A 235 -6.03 18.49 17.67
C GLU A 235 -5.53 19.60 16.73
N VAL A 236 -6.43 20.20 15.93
CA VAL A 236 -6.09 21.36 15.09
C VAL A 236 -5.71 22.57 15.94
N ALA A 237 -6.39 22.80 17.07
CA ALA A 237 -6.05 23.87 17.98
C ALA A 237 -4.70 23.63 18.70
N GLU A 238 -4.41 22.40 19.10
CA GLU A 238 -3.14 21.99 19.71
C GLU A 238 -1.98 22.13 18.72
N LEU A 239 -2.13 21.62 17.49
CA LEU A 239 -1.15 21.79 16.43
C LEU A 239 -0.84 23.26 16.13
N ARG A 240 -1.86 24.14 16.13
CA ARG A 240 -1.66 25.60 15.96
C ARG A 240 -0.87 26.21 17.11
N ARG A 241 -1.10 25.79 18.36
CA ARG A 241 -0.31 26.25 19.52
C ARG A 241 1.12 25.76 19.40
N ALA A 242 1.32 24.48 19.10
CA ALA A 242 2.65 23.90 18.94
C ALA A 242 3.47 24.62 17.85
N ALA A 243 2.84 24.90 16.70
CA ALA A 243 3.45 25.61 15.58
C ALA A 243 3.89 27.04 15.91
N THR A 244 3.26 27.67 16.91
CA THR A 244 3.57 29.05 17.31
C THR A 244 4.47 29.14 18.53
N ARG A 245 4.50 28.13 19.41
CA ARG A 245 5.04 28.27 20.77
C ARG A 245 5.94 27.13 21.26
N GLU A 246 5.89 25.92 20.70
CA GLU A 246 6.41 24.72 21.39
C GLU A 246 7.55 24.00 20.66
N GLY A 247 7.69 24.21 19.34
CA GLY A 247 8.83 23.74 18.56
C GLY A 247 8.59 22.41 17.83
N ALA A 248 9.58 22.00 17.01
CA ALA A 248 9.41 20.97 15.99
C ALA A 248 8.92 19.60 16.50
N ALA A 249 9.44 19.13 17.63
CA ALA A 249 9.05 17.85 18.20
C ALA A 249 7.57 17.83 18.60
N ARG A 250 7.08 18.92 19.21
CA ARG A 250 5.65 18.99 19.54
C ARG A 250 4.78 19.11 18.30
N ILE A 251 5.20 19.89 17.30
CA ILE A 251 4.48 20.00 16.03
C ILE A 251 4.29 18.62 15.38
N GLU A 252 5.33 17.77 15.40
CA GLU A 252 5.26 16.41 14.85
C GLU A 252 4.28 15.52 15.62
N GLU A 253 4.27 15.63 16.95
CA GLU A 253 3.35 14.88 17.82
C GLU A 253 1.89 15.26 17.57
N GLU A 254 1.56 16.56 17.63
CA GLU A 254 0.18 17.04 17.40
C GLU A 254 -0.29 16.74 15.97
N MET A 255 0.61 16.75 14.99
CA MET A 255 0.29 16.31 13.62
C MET A 255 -0.05 14.81 13.59
N GLY A 256 0.68 13.99 14.35
CA GLY A 256 0.41 12.57 14.50
C GLY A 256 -0.97 12.30 15.10
N ASP A 257 -1.34 13.02 16.16
CA ASP A 257 -2.62 12.88 16.83
C ASP A 257 -3.79 13.34 15.96
N LEU A 258 -3.63 14.45 15.21
CA LEU A 258 -4.58 14.87 14.19
C LEU A 258 -4.81 13.78 13.12
N LEU A 259 -3.74 13.19 12.58
CA LEU A 259 -3.85 12.10 11.58
C LEU A 259 -4.53 10.86 12.18
N PHE A 260 -4.26 10.54 13.44
CA PHE A 260 -4.91 9.44 14.15
C PHE A 260 -6.41 9.70 14.38
N ALA A 261 -6.78 10.93 14.74
CA ALA A 261 -8.18 11.34 14.89
C ALA A 261 -8.94 11.27 13.55
N ILE A 262 -8.32 11.72 12.44
CA ILE A 262 -8.87 11.59 11.08
C ILE A 262 -9.10 10.12 10.71
N ALA A 263 -8.13 9.23 10.99
CA ALA A 263 -8.28 7.80 10.74
C ALA A 263 -9.44 7.18 11.55
N ASN A 264 -9.67 7.65 12.78
CA ASN A 264 -10.80 7.23 13.60
C ASN A 264 -12.14 7.78 13.10
N LEU A 265 -12.18 9.01 12.58
CA LEU A 265 -13.38 9.53 11.95
C LEU A 265 -13.75 8.69 10.73
N ALA A 266 -12.77 8.40 9.86
CA ALA A 266 -12.96 7.52 8.71
C ALA A 266 -13.53 6.15 9.15
N ARG A 267 -12.95 5.54 10.19
CA ARG A 267 -13.47 4.29 10.79
C ARG A 267 -14.93 4.40 11.21
N LYS A 268 -15.31 5.46 11.93
CA LYS A 268 -16.70 5.68 12.36
C LYS A 268 -17.68 5.85 11.21
N LEU A 269 -17.21 6.38 10.09
CA LEU A 269 -17.98 6.53 8.86
C LEU A 269 -17.99 5.27 7.99
N GLY A 270 -17.31 4.18 8.41
CA GLY A 270 -17.19 2.95 7.62
C GLY A 270 -16.25 3.09 6.42
N ILE A 271 -15.31 4.02 6.49
CA ILE A 271 -14.34 4.34 5.44
C ILE A 271 -12.97 3.83 5.86
N GLU A 272 -12.29 3.10 4.96
CA GLU A 272 -10.88 2.74 5.13
C GLU A 272 -10.02 3.93 4.68
N PRO A 273 -9.27 4.59 5.60
CA PRO A 273 -8.64 5.89 5.34
C PRO A 273 -7.49 5.84 4.33
N GLU A 274 -6.73 4.75 4.25
CA GLU A 274 -5.61 4.61 3.31
C GLU A 274 -6.13 4.58 1.87
N SER A 275 -7.17 3.80 1.60
CA SER A 275 -7.83 3.74 0.29
C SER A 275 -8.54 5.04 -0.05
N ALA A 276 -9.14 5.73 0.93
CA ALA A 276 -9.74 7.04 0.71
C ALA A 276 -8.68 8.07 0.29
N LEU A 277 -7.53 8.10 0.96
CA LEU A 277 -6.42 8.99 0.61
C LEU A 277 -5.82 8.63 -0.75
N ARG A 278 -5.65 7.33 -1.07
CA ARG A 278 -5.18 6.89 -2.39
C ARG A 278 -6.07 7.42 -3.52
N LYS A 279 -7.40 7.32 -3.37
CA LYS A 279 -8.36 7.88 -4.34
C LYS A 279 -8.31 9.40 -4.44
N ALA A 280 -8.08 10.09 -3.31
CA ALA A 280 -7.91 11.53 -3.30
C ALA A 280 -6.64 11.96 -4.04
N ASN A 281 -5.53 11.25 -3.83
CA ASN A 281 -4.26 11.46 -4.51
C ASN A 281 -4.41 11.25 -6.02
N GLU A 282 -5.02 10.14 -6.46
CA GLU A 282 -5.24 9.86 -7.89
C GLU A 282 -6.09 10.96 -8.55
N LYS A 283 -7.16 11.40 -7.88
CA LYS A 283 -7.98 12.53 -8.36
C LYS A 283 -7.16 13.81 -8.46
N PHE A 284 -6.29 14.10 -7.50
CA PHE A 284 -5.41 15.26 -7.53
C PHE A 284 -4.44 15.16 -8.72
N THR A 285 -3.76 14.01 -8.87
CA THR A 285 -2.82 13.75 -9.96
C THR A 285 -3.49 13.93 -11.32
N LYS A 286 -4.65 13.30 -11.54
CA LYS A 286 -5.41 13.45 -12.79
C LYS A 286 -5.72 14.92 -13.11
N ARG A 287 -6.15 15.68 -12.10
CA ARG A 287 -6.47 17.09 -12.28
C ARG A 287 -5.23 17.93 -12.58
N PHE A 288 -4.12 17.67 -11.89
CA PHE A 288 -2.90 18.44 -12.08
C PHE A 288 -2.26 18.13 -13.44
N THR A 289 -2.27 16.87 -13.89
CA THR A 289 -1.84 16.51 -15.24
C THR A 289 -2.66 17.23 -16.32
N GLU A 290 -3.98 17.36 -16.14
CA GLU A 290 -4.80 18.14 -17.07
C GLU A 290 -4.44 19.64 -17.04
N VAL A 291 -4.08 20.21 -15.87
CA VAL A 291 -3.56 21.58 -15.79
C VAL A 291 -2.26 21.71 -16.59
N GLU A 292 -1.35 20.76 -16.47
CA GLU A 292 -0.09 20.74 -17.25
C GLU A 292 -0.35 20.66 -18.75
N GLU A 293 -1.26 19.79 -19.20
CA GLU A 293 -1.63 19.65 -20.61
C GLU A 293 -2.26 20.93 -21.17
N ARG A 294 -3.03 21.67 -20.37
CA ARG A 294 -3.61 22.97 -20.78
C ARG A 294 -2.54 24.03 -20.98
N PHE A 295 -1.59 24.17 -20.06
CA PHE A 295 -0.45 25.07 -20.26
C PHE A 295 0.36 24.67 -21.49
N HIS A 296 0.60 23.36 -21.67
CA HIS A 296 1.32 22.86 -22.83
C HIS A 296 0.59 23.16 -24.15
N ALA A 297 -0.74 23.04 -24.18
CA ALA A 297 -1.57 23.41 -25.35
C ALA A 297 -1.53 24.91 -25.67
N GLU A 298 -1.30 25.76 -24.67
CA GLU A 298 -1.06 27.20 -24.82
C GLU A 298 0.40 27.52 -25.21
N GLY A 299 1.26 26.52 -25.38
CA GLY A 299 2.69 26.70 -25.67
C GLY A 299 3.49 27.22 -24.47
N ARG A 300 2.96 27.06 -23.25
CA ARG A 300 3.56 27.51 -21.99
C ARG A 300 3.94 26.32 -21.11
N SER A 301 4.87 26.55 -20.19
CA SER A 301 5.19 25.59 -19.11
C SER A 301 4.46 25.96 -17.82
N VAL A 302 4.00 24.97 -17.07
CA VAL A 302 3.44 25.18 -15.72
C VAL A 302 4.47 25.79 -14.76
N HIS A 303 5.76 25.54 -14.99
CA HIS A 303 6.84 26.10 -14.17
C HIS A 303 6.99 27.62 -14.32
N ASP A 304 6.52 28.17 -15.45
CA ASP A 304 6.56 29.61 -15.73
C ASP A 304 5.24 30.30 -15.36
N ALA A 305 4.27 29.55 -14.82
CA ALA A 305 2.98 30.07 -14.40
C ALA A 305 3.04 30.61 -12.97
N THR A 306 2.26 31.66 -12.72
CA THR A 306 1.98 32.14 -11.37
C THR A 306 0.98 31.24 -10.66
N LEU A 307 0.91 31.33 -9.32
CA LEU A 307 -0.07 30.57 -8.53
C LEU A 307 -1.50 30.90 -8.96
N ASP A 308 -1.80 32.17 -9.25
CA ASP A 308 -3.13 32.60 -9.68
C ASP A 308 -3.52 32.00 -11.03
N GLU A 309 -2.58 31.92 -11.98
CA GLU A 309 -2.80 31.26 -13.26
C GLU A 309 -3.01 29.74 -13.10
N MET A 310 -2.22 29.10 -12.23
CA MET A 310 -2.40 27.67 -11.91
C MET A 310 -3.77 27.42 -11.26
N GLU A 311 -4.19 28.27 -10.32
CA GLU A 311 -5.48 28.15 -9.64
C GLU A 311 -6.65 28.38 -10.61
N MET A 312 -6.50 29.29 -11.58
CA MET A 312 -7.49 29.51 -12.64
C MET A 312 -7.67 28.25 -13.50
N GLN A 313 -6.57 27.66 -13.97
CA GLN A 313 -6.61 26.42 -14.75
C GLN A 313 -7.15 25.26 -13.92
N TRP A 314 -6.69 25.11 -12.68
CA TRP A 314 -7.16 24.10 -11.73
C TRP A 314 -8.67 24.18 -11.49
N SER A 315 -9.19 25.39 -11.27
CA SER A 315 -10.62 25.65 -11.12
C SER A 315 -11.41 25.30 -12.38
N ALA A 316 -10.85 25.55 -13.58
CA ALA A 316 -11.47 25.13 -14.84
C ALA A 316 -11.47 23.60 -15.00
N VAL A 317 -10.39 22.92 -14.63
CA VAL A 317 -10.30 21.46 -14.65
C VAL A 317 -11.29 20.81 -13.69
N LYS A 318 -11.44 21.32 -12.46
CA LYS A 318 -12.40 20.80 -11.47
C LYS A 318 -13.85 20.82 -11.94
N LYS A 319 -14.21 21.71 -12.87
CA LYS A 319 -15.56 21.77 -13.45
C LYS A 319 -15.80 20.70 -14.51
N THR A 320 -14.74 20.11 -15.04
CA THR A 320 -14.76 19.16 -16.16
C THR A 320 -14.51 17.71 -15.71
N ILE A 321 -13.80 17.53 -14.58
CA ILE A 321 -13.37 16.24 -14.00
C ILE A 321 -13.72 16.14 -12.50
#